data_AF-A0A2N3H1B8-F1
#
_entry.id   AF-A0A2N3H1B8-F1
#
_cell.length_a   1.000
_cell.length_b   1.000
_cell.length_c   1.000
_cell.angle_alpha   90.00
_cell.angle_beta   90.00
_cell.angle_gamma   90.00
#
_symmetry.space_group_name_H-M   'P 1'
#
loop_
_entity.id
_entity.type
_entity.pdbx_description
1 polymer ?
#
loop_
_entity_poly.entity_id
_entity_poly.type
_entity_poly.pdbx_seq_one_letter_code
_entity_poly.pdbx_strand_id
1 'polypeptide(L)'
;MNRVVPLALALILALSVTGCAAKDDPSPSAEKTNDAAANKPAEFTVQPLDGWPEDVVPLYKSELLDTAYYSVRNDPQYAAVEGGLRNIHHVVYHTAAPTSEVLEYYLGLMTESTDADASDDYIEGTIGTYPVQVNTTEESSYNAVYITVDLPKSEVTDVNPFYAEYPAELVEAPQEFVFFEDKYYEYLYRSTDMAYWRQFDIADRDGKDGPDLSLEDIYAYYRERYGSKTDFAVDQDARTITWMDGKYNVTLAFYEAGNRGVLQLGWDWEQ
;
A
#
# COMPACT_ATOMS: atom_id res chain seq x y z
N MET A 1 4.71 -44.33 -20.18
CA MET A 1 5.59 -44.05 -21.34
C MET A 1 6.51 -42.90 -20.95
N ASN A 2 7.80 -43.12 -21.20
CA ASN A 2 8.94 -42.29 -20.78
C ASN A 2 9.02 -40.91 -21.46
N ARG A 3 9.69 -39.97 -20.75
CA ARG A 3 10.73 -38.97 -21.17
C ARG A 3 10.42 -37.58 -20.57
N VAL A 4 11.13 -37.08 -19.56
CA VAL A 4 12.51 -36.52 -19.55
C VAL A 4 12.64 -35.25 -20.43
N VAL A 5 12.53 -34.05 -19.80
CA VAL A 5 13.45 -32.86 -19.69
C VAL A 5 14.60 -32.75 -20.75
N PRO A 6 15.21 -31.58 -21.17
CA PRO A 6 15.27 -30.19 -20.62
C PRO A 6 15.24 -28.98 -21.61
N LEU A 7 15.16 -27.78 -21.01
CA LEU A 7 16.01 -26.57 -21.14
C LEU A 7 16.84 -26.34 -22.43
N ALA A 8 16.68 -25.16 -23.06
CA ALA A 8 17.66 -24.60 -24.01
C ALA A 8 17.91 -23.11 -23.76
N LEU A 9 19.19 -22.83 -23.54
CA LEU A 9 19.90 -21.59 -23.30
C LEU A 9 20.02 -20.77 -24.60
N ALA A 10 19.84 -19.46 -24.56
CA ALA A 10 20.26 -18.56 -25.65
C ALA A 10 20.94 -17.32 -25.10
N LEU A 11 22.27 -17.42 -25.05
CA LEU A 11 23.26 -16.37 -24.80
C LEU A 11 23.47 -15.60 -26.11
N ILE A 12 23.31 -14.27 -26.13
CA ILE A 12 23.86 -13.43 -27.21
C ILE A 12 24.74 -12.35 -26.60
N LEU A 13 26.04 -12.54 -26.84
CA LEU A 13 27.16 -11.67 -26.58
C LEU A 13 27.37 -10.78 -27.83
N ALA A 14 27.48 -9.47 -27.68
CA ALA A 14 28.04 -8.61 -28.72
C ALA A 14 28.91 -7.51 -28.09
N LEU A 15 30.21 -7.79 -28.03
CA LEU A 15 31.29 -6.82 -27.88
C LEU A 15 31.42 -6.00 -29.17
N SER A 16 31.56 -4.69 -29.06
CA SER A 16 32.32 -3.92 -30.05
C SER A 16 33.17 -2.86 -29.35
N VAL A 17 34.48 -3.11 -29.39
CA VAL A 17 35.56 -2.17 -29.07
C VAL A 17 35.97 -1.52 -30.37
N THR A 18 36.01 -0.19 -30.43
CA THR A 18 36.91 0.53 -31.34
C THR A 18 37.40 1.79 -30.62
N GLY A 19 38.69 1.79 -30.31
CA GLY A 19 39.40 2.95 -29.79
C GLY A 19 40.00 3.80 -30.92
N CYS A 20 40.25 5.06 -30.62
CA CYS A 20 41.27 5.87 -31.29
C CYS A 20 41.99 6.71 -30.22
N ALA A 21 43.30 6.51 -30.13
CA ALA A 21 44.22 7.27 -29.29
C ALA A 21 44.86 8.39 -30.13
N ALA A 22 45.07 9.56 -29.51
CA ALA A 22 46.03 10.57 -29.95
C ALA A 22 46.72 11.21 -28.74
N LYS A 23 48.07 11.10 -28.75
CA LYS A 23 49.10 11.80 -27.95
C LYS A 23 49.34 13.23 -28.50
N ASP A 24 49.95 14.24 -27.88
CA ASP A 24 50.66 14.61 -26.62
C ASP A 24 50.48 16.17 -26.52
N ASP A 25 50.42 16.85 -25.37
CA ASP A 25 51.57 17.45 -24.63
C ASP A 25 51.10 18.12 -23.30
N PRO A 26 51.97 18.31 -22.28
CA PRO A 26 51.57 18.72 -20.92
C PRO A 26 51.72 20.23 -20.61
N SER A 27 50.77 20.79 -19.85
CA SER A 27 50.91 22.07 -19.13
C SER A 27 49.83 22.24 -18.04
N PRO A 28 50.02 23.09 -17.03
CA PRO A 28 50.15 22.67 -15.64
C PRO A 28 48.89 22.87 -14.78
N SER A 29 48.90 22.19 -13.64
CA SER A 29 48.05 22.31 -12.45
C SER A 29 46.98 23.41 -12.43
N ALA A 30 45.73 22.96 -12.33
CA ALA A 30 44.77 23.58 -11.44
C ALA A 30 44.18 22.47 -10.58
N GLU A 31 44.57 22.43 -9.30
CA GLU A 31 43.79 21.80 -8.24
C GLU A 31 42.37 22.36 -8.31
N LYS A 32 41.43 21.55 -8.80
CA LYS A 32 40.03 21.66 -8.43
C LYS A 32 39.69 20.39 -7.68
N THR A 33 39.69 20.52 -6.36
CA THR A 33 38.90 19.69 -5.45
C THR A 33 37.47 19.62 -5.97
N ASN A 34 37.18 18.57 -6.74
CA ASN A 34 35.82 18.13 -6.99
C ASN A 34 35.40 17.26 -5.80
N ASP A 35 35.20 17.90 -4.65
CA ASP A 35 34.24 17.40 -3.67
C ASP A 35 32.84 17.73 -4.21
N ALA A 36 32.46 16.98 -5.24
CA ALA A 36 31.09 16.73 -5.57
C ALA A 36 30.94 15.21 -5.47
N ALA A 37 30.96 14.70 -4.24
CA ALA A 37 30.21 13.50 -3.95
C ALA A 37 28.77 13.84 -4.36
N ALA A 38 28.40 13.43 -5.57
CA ALA A 38 27.03 13.42 -5.99
C ALA A 38 26.28 12.63 -4.91
N ASN A 39 25.50 13.34 -4.09
CA ASN A 39 24.52 12.71 -3.22
C ASN A 39 23.62 11.94 -4.18
N LYS A 40 23.83 10.62 -4.28
CA LYS A 40 22.84 9.73 -4.85
C LYS A 40 21.55 10.02 -4.08
N PRO A 41 20.42 10.24 -4.76
CA PRO A 41 19.14 10.37 -4.07
C PRO A 41 18.99 9.21 -3.09
N ALA A 42 18.54 9.50 -1.87
CA ALA A 42 18.26 8.45 -0.91
C ALA A 42 17.25 7.49 -1.56
N GLU A 43 17.53 6.20 -1.47
CA GLU A 43 16.60 5.17 -1.91
C GLU A 43 15.33 5.26 -1.05
N PHE A 44 14.15 5.19 -1.68
CA PHE A 44 12.88 5.23 -0.95
C PHE A 44 12.86 4.08 0.06
N THR A 45 12.46 4.38 1.29
CA THR A 45 12.30 3.38 2.35
C THR A 45 11.00 3.65 3.08
N VAL A 46 10.25 2.59 3.36
CA VAL A 46 9.03 2.69 4.16
C VAL A 46 9.43 2.85 5.62
N GLN A 47 8.75 3.76 6.32
CA GLN A 47 8.88 3.97 7.75
C GLN A 47 7.50 3.82 8.42
N PRO A 48 7.43 3.62 9.75
CA PRO A 48 6.16 3.77 10.44
C PRO A 48 5.61 5.17 10.15
N LEU A 49 4.35 5.26 9.73
CA LEU A 49 3.71 6.53 9.47
C LEU A 49 3.60 7.37 10.75
N ASP A 50 3.65 8.70 10.61
CA ASP A 50 3.44 9.63 11.71
C ASP A 50 2.18 9.26 12.50
N GLY A 51 2.32 9.12 13.82
CA GLY A 51 1.26 8.67 14.72
C GLY A 51 1.35 7.19 15.13
N TRP A 52 2.23 6.39 14.54
CA TRP A 52 2.50 5.03 15.02
C TRP A 52 2.93 5.06 16.51
N PRO A 53 2.32 4.26 17.40
CA PRO A 53 2.61 4.30 18.84
C PRO A 53 3.87 3.47 19.17
N GLU A 54 5.03 3.86 18.65
CA GLU A 54 6.29 3.09 18.76
C GLU A 54 6.72 2.80 20.20
N ASP A 55 6.45 3.74 21.12
CA ASP A 55 6.78 3.59 22.55
C ASP A 55 5.97 2.48 23.25
N VAL A 56 4.80 2.13 22.70
CA VAL A 56 3.85 1.17 23.29
C VAL A 56 3.80 -0.12 22.47
N VAL A 57 3.82 0.00 21.14
CA VAL A 57 3.80 -1.10 20.17
C VAL A 57 5.07 -1.01 19.30
N PRO A 58 6.25 -1.33 19.87
CA PRO A 58 7.52 -1.30 19.14
C PRO A 58 7.59 -2.43 18.11
N LEU A 59 8.30 -2.19 17.00
CA LEU A 59 8.49 -3.20 15.96
C LEU A 59 9.62 -4.18 16.33
N TYR A 60 9.27 -5.32 16.91
CA TYR A 60 10.20 -6.31 17.42
C TYR A 60 11.16 -6.86 16.37
N LYS A 61 12.46 -6.59 16.55
CA LYS A 61 13.55 -7.04 15.67
C LYS A 61 13.24 -6.81 14.19
N SER A 62 12.60 -5.69 13.87
CA SER A 62 12.33 -5.29 12.50
C SER A 62 13.64 -4.99 11.78
N GLU A 63 13.82 -5.57 10.60
CA GLU A 63 14.98 -5.34 9.73
C GLU A 63 14.62 -4.45 8.54
N LEU A 64 13.37 -4.54 8.07
CA LEU A 64 12.88 -3.82 6.91
C LEU A 64 11.36 -3.66 7.02
N LEU A 65 10.84 -2.46 6.80
CA LEU A 65 9.41 -2.26 6.61
C LEU A 65 9.10 -2.40 5.12
N ASP A 66 8.13 -3.26 4.82
CA ASP A 66 7.63 -3.48 3.46
C ASP A 66 6.42 -2.61 3.17
N THR A 67 5.51 -2.49 4.13
CA THR A 67 4.27 -1.73 3.99
C THR A 67 3.99 -0.94 5.26
N ALA A 68 3.54 0.29 5.11
CA ALA A 68 2.88 1.03 6.18
C ALA A 68 1.60 1.67 5.64
N TYR A 69 0.52 1.62 6.42
CA TYR A 69 -0.71 2.32 6.03
C TYR A 69 -1.45 2.92 7.21
N TYR A 70 -2.21 3.98 6.92
CA TYR A 70 -3.16 4.58 7.83
C TYR A 70 -4.54 4.64 7.19
N SER A 71 -5.55 4.15 7.91
CA SER A 71 -6.94 4.13 7.47
C SER A 71 -7.84 5.00 8.34
N VAL A 72 -8.77 5.71 7.71
CA VAL A 72 -9.96 6.29 8.32
C VAL A 72 -11.19 5.62 7.71
N ARG A 73 -11.89 4.83 8.52
CA ARG A 73 -13.05 4.04 8.10
C ARG A 73 -14.31 4.53 8.79
N ASN A 74 -15.37 4.65 8.02
CA ASN A 74 -16.72 4.89 8.51
C ASN A 74 -17.57 3.63 8.29
N ASP A 75 -17.59 2.75 9.30
CA ASP A 75 -18.36 1.52 9.25
C ASP A 75 -19.49 1.53 10.31
N PRO A 76 -20.74 1.70 9.89
CA PRO A 76 -21.90 1.68 10.79
C PRO A 76 -22.06 0.37 11.59
N GLN A 77 -21.48 -0.74 11.14
CA GLN A 77 -21.57 -2.03 11.81
C GLN A 77 -20.63 -2.12 13.04
N TYR A 78 -19.58 -1.30 13.10
CA TYR A 78 -18.62 -1.24 14.21
C TYR A 78 -18.98 -0.12 15.21
N ALA A 79 -20.23 -0.16 15.70
CA ALA A 79 -20.79 0.77 16.69
C ALA A 79 -20.05 0.83 18.07
N ALA A 80 -18.93 0.13 18.22
CA ALA A 80 -18.08 0.17 19.42
C ALA A 80 -17.36 1.52 19.58
N VAL A 81 -17.20 2.28 18.50
CA VAL A 81 -16.74 3.67 18.51
C VAL A 81 -17.94 4.56 18.14
N GLU A 82 -18.19 5.61 18.92
CA GLU A 82 -19.34 6.49 18.74
C GLU A 82 -19.36 7.05 17.32
N GLY A 83 -20.37 6.67 16.52
CA GLY A 83 -20.51 7.06 15.12
C GLY A 83 -19.98 6.08 14.07
N GLY A 84 -19.44 4.91 14.45
CA GLY A 84 -18.94 3.90 13.49
C GLY A 84 -17.55 4.22 12.90
N LEU A 85 -16.88 5.24 13.43
CA LEU A 85 -15.59 5.70 12.97
C LEU A 85 -14.45 4.86 13.57
N ARG A 86 -13.55 4.36 12.73
CA ARG A 86 -12.37 3.58 13.14
C ARG A 86 -11.14 4.12 12.44
N ASN A 87 -10.05 4.30 13.17
CA ASN A 87 -8.76 4.63 12.57
C ASN A 87 -7.74 3.54 12.88
N ILE A 88 -6.94 3.20 11.88
CA ILE A 88 -6.08 2.02 11.92
C ILE A 88 -4.71 2.41 11.40
N HIS A 89 -3.69 2.17 12.22
CA HIS A 89 -2.33 2.04 11.73
C HIS A 89 -2.03 0.58 11.40
N HIS A 90 -1.25 0.37 10.36
CA HIS A 90 -0.78 -0.97 10.04
C HIS A 90 0.63 -0.94 9.48
N VAL A 91 1.43 -1.92 9.85
CA VAL A 91 2.79 -2.13 9.35
C VAL A 91 2.98 -3.61 9.00
N VAL A 92 3.66 -3.84 7.88
CA VAL A 92 4.25 -5.14 7.52
C VAL A 92 5.76 -4.98 7.53
N TYR A 93 6.44 -5.82 8.31
CA TYR A 93 7.90 -5.80 8.37
C TYR A 93 8.52 -7.19 8.31
N HIS A 94 9.78 -7.23 7.90
CA HIS A 94 10.60 -8.43 7.82
C HIS A 94 11.45 -8.59 9.08
N THR A 95 11.61 -9.83 9.53
CA THR A 95 12.52 -10.18 10.61
C THR A 95 13.17 -11.55 10.39
N ALA A 96 14.39 -11.73 10.88
CA ALA A 96 15.03 -13.04 10.99
C ALA A 96 14.61 -13.82 12.25
N ALA A 97 13.86 -13.20 13.18
CA ALA A 97 13.38 -13.88 14.38
C ALA A 97 12.33 -14.95 14.03
N PRO A 98 12.31 -16.12 14.70
CA PRO A 98 11.24 -17.11 14.54
C PRO A 98 9.86 -16.50 14.80
N THR A 99 8.85 -16.91 14.03
CA THR A 99 7.46 -16.43 14.15
C THR A 99 6.91 -16.59 15.56
N SER A 100 7.14 -17.74 16.20
CA SER A 100 6.72 -17.99 17.59
C SER A 100 7.37 -17.03 18.60
N GLU A 101 8.64 -16.65 18.39
CA GLU A 101 9.34 -15.68 19.25
C GLU A 101 8.71 -14.29 19.12
N VAL A 102 8.32 -13.90 17.90
CA VAL A 102 7.62 -12.63 17.64
C VAL A 102 6.27 -12.61 18.36
N LEU A 103 5.47 -13.68 18.23
CA LEU A 103 4.17 -13.78 18.89
C LEU A 103 4.31 -13.77 20.41
N GLU A 104 5.25 -14.53 20.98
CA GLU A 104 5.54 -14.53 22.42
C GLU A 104 5.92 -13.13 22.93
N TYR A 105 6.70 -12.37 22.16
CA TYR A 105 7.07 -11.01 22.51
C TYR A 105 5.83 -10.10 22.66
N TYR A 106 4.97 -10.06 21.63
CA TYR A 106 3.78 -9.19 21.67
C TYR A 106 2.73 -9.70 22.66
N LEU A 107 2.56 -11.01 22.81
CA LEU A 107 1.70 -11.58 23.84
C LEU A 107 2.16 -11.15 25.24
N GLY A 108 3.47 -11.04 25.47
CA GLY A 108 4.03 -10.52 26.72
C GLY A 108 3.77 -9.03 26.98
N LEU A 109 3.47 -8.24 25.94
CA LEU A 109 3.08 -6.84 26.05
C LEU A 109 1.57 -6.65 26.27
N MET A 110 0.75 -7.64 25.90
CA MET A 110 -0.70 -7.53 25.98
C MET A 110 -1.19 -7.52 27.44
N THR A 111 -1.98 -6.52 27.80
CA THR A 111 -2.66 -6.43 29.10
C THR A 111 -3.91 -7.30 29.16
N GLU A 112 -4.56 -7.47 28.01
CA GLU A 112 -5.70 -8.37 27.81
C GLU A 112 -5.51 -9.05 26.45
N SER A 113 -5.68 -10.36 26.37
CA SER A 113 -5.69 -11.10 25.11
C SER A 113 -7.09 -11.66 24.88
N THR A 114 -7.61 -11.52 23.66
CA THR A 114 -8.98 -11.95 23.31
C THR A 114 -9.06 -13.43 22.99
N ASP A 115 -7.93 -14.14 22.85
CA ASP A 115 -7.94 -15.56 22.54
C ASP A 115 -6.97 -16.40 23.38
N ALA A 116 -7.50 -17.45 24.00
CA ALA A 116 -6.74 -18.55 24.58
C ALA A 116 -6.45 -19.66 23.54
N ASP A 117 -7.05 -19.54 22.35
CA ASP A 117 -6.89 -20.44 21.18
C ASP A 117 -6.30 -19.67 19.98
N ALA A 118 -5.33 -18.78 20.23
CA ALA A 118 -4.49 -18.19 19.18
C ALA A 118 -4.05 -19.30 18.19
N SER A 119 -4.34 -19.14 16.90
CA SER A 119 -3.70 -20.01 15.90
C SER A 119 -2.18 -19.79 15.97
N ASP A 120 -1.39 -20.78 15.55
CA ASP A 120 0.08 -20.76 15.68
C ASP A 120 0.76 -19.51 15.07
N ASP A 121 0.03 -18.70 14.30
CA ASP A 121 0.48 -17.56 13.53
C ASP A 121 -0.25 -16.23 13.84
N TYR A 122 -1.23 -16.18 14.76
CA TYR A 122 -2.06 -14.99 15.02
C TYR A 122 -2.33 -14.78 16.51
N ILE A 123 -2.23 -13.54 16.97
CA ILE A 123 -2.70 -13.10 18.29
C ILE A 123 -3.45 -11.77 18.21
N GLU A 124 -4.37 -11.57 19.13
CA GLU A 124 -5.12 -10.34 19.30
C GLU A 124 -5.29 -10.00 20.78
N GLY A 125 -5.23 -8.71 21.09
CA GLY A 125 -5.37 -8.22 22.44
C GLY A 125 -5.25 -6.72 22.52
N THR A 126 -4.93 -6.24 23.72
CA THR A 126 -4.74 -4.82 24.00
C THR A 126 -3.33 -4.60 24.54
N ILE A 127 -2.58 -3.66 23.96
CA ILE A 127 -1.28 -3.19 24.47
C ILE A 127 -1.44 -1.74 24.89
N GLY A 128 -1.34 -1.46 26.20
CA GLY A 128 -1.66 -0.14 26.73
C GLY A 128 -3.14 0.20 26.53
N THR A 129 -3.44 1.22 25.72
CA THR A 129 -4.81 1.62 25.35
C THR A 129 -5.21 1.18 23.95
N TYR A 130 -4.32 0.50 23.22
CA TYR A 130 -4.51 0.17 21.82
C TYR A 130 -4.96 -1.29 21.66
N PRO A 131 -6.08 -1.57 20.98
CA PRO A 131 -6.33 -2.89 20.42
C PRO A 131 -5.29 -3.18 19.33
N VAL A 132 -4.65 -4.34 19.43
CA VAL A 132 -3.55 -4.75 18.54
C VAL A 132 -3.82 -6.17 18.06
N GLN A 133 -3.68 -6.35 16.75
CA GLN A 133 -3.65 -7.65 16.09
C GLN A 133 -2.25 -7.86 15.51
N VAL A 134 -1.68 -9.04 15.78
CA VAL A 134 -0.38 -9.45 15.23
C VAL A 134 -0.57 -10.77 14.50
N ASN A 135 -0.16 -10.81 13.25
CA ASN A 135 -0.05 -12.04 12.47
C ASN A 135 1.39 -12.21 11.98
N THR A 136 1.83 -13.44 11.83
CA THR A 136 3.15 -13.77 11.27
C THR A 136 3.02 -14.76 10.13
N THR A 137 3.94 -14.69 9.16
CA THR A 137 4.03 -15.66 8.07
C THR A 137 5.49 -16.03 7.86
N GLU A 138 5.77 -17.33 7.77
CA GLU A 138 7.10 -17.82 7.39
C GLU A 138 7.30 -17.65 5.89
N GLU A 139 8.33 -16.91 5.49
CA GLU A 139 8.73 -16.76 4.10
C GLU A 139 10.05 -17.48 3.84
N SER A 140 10.36 -17.73 2.57
CA SER A 140 11.55 -18.51 2.19
C SER A 140 12.90 -17.88 2.59
N SER A 141 12.93 -16.58 2.89
CA SER A 141 14.16 -15.82 3.18
C SER A 141 14.06 -14.86 4.37
N TYR A 142 12.88 -14.69 4.95
CA TYR A 142 12.59 -13.87 6.13
C TYR A 142 11.28 -14.36 6.76
N ASN A 143 10.88 -13.80 7.89
CA ASN A 143 9.51 -13.92 8.40
C ASN A 143 8.82 -12.57 8.26
N ALA A 144 7.59 -12.57 7.76
CA ALA A 144 6.76 -11.37 7.67
C ALA A 144 5.93 -11.23 8.95
N VAL A 145 5.86 -10.02 9.49
CA VAL A 145 5.03 -9.68 10.65
C VAL A 145 4.08 -8.57 10.25
N TYR A 146 2.79 -8.81 10.45
CA TYR A 146 1.69 -7.89 10.18
C TYR A 146 1.18 -7.38 11.52
N ILE A 147 1.23 -6.07 11.74
CA ILE A 147 0.72 -5.45 12.96
C ILE A 147 -0.33 -4.45 12.59
N THR A 148 -1.52 -4.64 13.13
CA THR A 148 -2.64 -3.70 13.03
C THR A 148 -2.88 -3.10 14.40
N VAL A 149 -2.93 -1.77 14.46
CA VAL A 149 -3.17 -1.01 15.69
C VAL A 149 -4.40 -0.14 15.47
N ASP A 150 -5.42 -0.39 16.27
CA ASP A 150 -6.61 0.44 16.33
C ASP A 150 -6.41 1.63 17.25
N LEU A 151 -6.78 2.82 16.79
CA LEU A 151 -6.74 3.99 17.66
C LEU A 151 -7.89 3.95 18.68
N PRO A 152 -7.63 4.28 19.96
CA PRO A 152 -8.68 4.40 20.95
C PRO A 152 -9.63 5.54 20.59
N LYS A 153 -10.87 5.48 21.10
CA LYS A 153 -11.92 6.49 20.82
C LYS A 153 -11.49 7.95 21.07
N SER A 154 -10.56 8.20 21.98
CA SER A 154 -10.04 9.55 22.25
C SER A 154 -9.15 10.12 21.13
N GLU A 155 -8.65 9.25 20.24
CA GLU A 155 -7.68 9.57 19.19
C GLU A 155 -8.26 9.46 17.79
N VAL A 156 -9.49 8.93 17.63
CA VAL A 156 -10.11 8.80 16.31
C VAL A 156 -10.52 10.16 15.72
N THR A 157 -10.39 10.27 14.40
CA THR A 157 -10.69 11.44 13.56
C THR A 157 -11.42 10.99 12.29
N ASP A 158 -12.26 11.87 11.76
CA ASP A 158 -13.03 11.67 10.53
C ASP A 158 -12.29 12.09 9.26
N VAL A 159 -11.05 12.57 9.40
CA VAL A 159 -10.19 13.04 8.30
C VAL A 159 -8.87 12.30 8.34
N ASN A 160 -8.50 11.67 7.23
CA ASN A 160 -7.19 11.05 7.08
C ASN A 160 -6.11 12.15 6.94
N PRO A 161 -5.14 12.28 7.87
CA PRO A 161 -4.16 13.37 7.83
C PRO A 161 -3.24 13.30 6.61
N PHE A 162 -3.02 12.10 6.06
CA PHE A 162 -2.19 11.90 4.88
C PHE A 162 -2.90 12.34 3.58
N TYR A 163 -4.22 12.56 3.63
CA TYR A 163 -5.01 13.03 2.49
C TYR A 163 -4.95 14.56 2.31
N ALA A 164 -4.16 15.29 3.09
CA ALA A 164 -3.96 16.73 2.88
C ALA A 164 -3.43 17.06 1.48
N GLU A 165 -2.63 16.15 0.90
CA GLU A 165 -2.09 16.25 -0.46
C GLU A 165 -2.88 15.41 -1.47
N TYR A 166 -4.02 14.83 -1.06
CA TYR A 166 -4.86 14.02 -1.93
C TYR A 166 -5.32 14.85 -3.14
N PRO A 167 -5.05 14.41 -4.37
CA PRO A 167 -5.38 15.18 -5.56
C PRO A 167 -6.86 14.97 -5.94
N ALA A 168 -7.76 15.58 -5.16
CA ALA A 168 -9.21 15.35 -5.21
C ALA A 168 -9.86 15.58 -6.59
N GLU A 169 -9.24 16.42 -7.43
CA GLU A 169 -9.76 16.78 -8.76
C GLU A 169 -9.38 15.77 -9.86
N LEU A 170 -8.56 14.74 -9.57
CA LEU A 170 -8.16 13.75 -10.58
C LEU A 170 -9.32 12.84 -11.00
N VAL A 171 -10.22 12.53 -10.07
CA VAL A 171 -11.31 11.58 -10.30
C VAL A 171 -12.60 12.09 -9.68
N GLU A 172 -13.51 12.51 -10.55
CA GLU A 172 -14.91 12.74 -10.21
C GLU A 172 -15.60 11.39 -9.88
N ALA A 173 -16.12 11.28 -8.66
CA ALA A 173 -16.94 10.15 -8.25
C ALA A 173 -18.43 10.43 -8.54
N PRO A 174 -19.18 9.46 -9.10
CA PRO A 174 -20.64 9.55 -9.20
C PRO A 174 -21.27 9.83 -7.84
N GLN A 175 -22.38 10.57 -7.84
CA GLN A 175 -23.08 10.94 -6.60
C GLN A 175 -23.56 9.70 -5.82
N GLU A 176 -23.78 8.57 -6.49
CA GLU A 176 -24.23 7.30 -5.92
C GLU A 176 -23.13 6.61 -5.10
N PHE A 177 -21.87 7.04 -5.22
CA PHE A 177 -20.78 6.50 -4.41
C PHE A 177 -20.86 7.09 -2.99
N VAL A 178 -20.93 6.21 -2.00
CA VAL A 178 -20.98 6.53 -0.59
C VAL A 178 -19.64 6.18 0.02
N PHE A 179 -18.97 7.18 0.58
CA PHE A 179 -17.68 6.99 1.25
C PHE A 179 -17.75 5.88 2.31
N PHE A 180 -16.75 5.00 2.29
CA PHE A 180 -16.60 3.93 3.27
C PHE A 180 -15.27 4.03 4.02
N GLU A 181 -14.17 4.19 3.31
CA GLU A 181 -12.84 4.17 3.92
C GLU A 181 -11.81 4.92 3.05
N ASP A 182 -10.92 5.69 3.71
CA ASP A 182 -9.77 6.33 3.08
C ASP A 182 -8.49 5.74 3.68
N LYS A 183 -7.63 5.14 2.84
CA LYS A 183 -6.33 4.60 3.24
C LYS A 183 -5.20 5.28 2.49
N TYR A 184 -4.17 5.64 3.23
CA TYR A 184 -2.90 6.04 2.65
C TYR A 184 -1.88 4.92 2.87
N TYR A 185 -1.16 4.57 1.83
CA TYR A 185 -0.17 3.50 1.82
C TYR A 185 1.22 4.00 1.40
N GLU A 186 2.23 3.44 2.03
CA GLU A 186 3.62 3.40 1.58
C GLU A 186 4.05 1.95 1.40
N TYR A 187 4.75 1.67 0.30
CA TYR A 187 5.15 0.33 -0.12
C TYR A 187 6.59 0.30 -0.62
N LEU A 188 7.33 -0.77 -0.30
CA LEU A 188 8.67 -0.97 -0.83
C LEU A 188 8.69 -1.79 -2.14
N TYR A 189 7.80 -2.78 -2.26
CA TYR A 189 7.82 -3.75 -3.38
C TYR A 189 6.49 -3.83 -4.13
N ARG A 190 5.89 -2.68 -4.45
CA ARG A 190 4.66 -2.58 -5.26
C ARG A 190 4.93 -1.82 -6.55
N SER A 191 3.93 -1.80 -7.41
CA SER A 191 3.98 -1.03 -8.67
C SER A 191 4.01 0.48 -8.48
N THR A 192 3.80 0.94 -7.24
CA THR A 192 3.86 2.35 -6.81
C THR A 192 4.37 2.40 -5.38
N ASP A 193 5.23 3.38 -5.08
CA ASP A 193 5.78 3.57 -3.73
C ASP A 193 4.75 4.12 -2.74
N MET A 194 3.86 5.00 -3.22
CA MET A 194 2.81 5.62 -2.41
C MET A 194 1.45 5.49 -3.10
N ALA A 195 0.39 5.35 -2.31
CA ALA A 195 -0.96 5.29 -2.85
C ALA A 195 -2.03 5.85 -1.91
N TYR A 196 -3.00 6.54 -2.49
CA TYR A 196 -4.28 6.85 -1.86
C TYR A 196 -5.33 5.86 -2.32
N TRP A 197 -6.07 5.28 -1.38
CA TRP A 197 -7.12 4.29 -1.63
C TRP A 197 -8.42 4.78 -0.99
N ARG A 198 -9.38 5.17 -1.83
CA ARG A 198 -10.73 5.51 -1.40
C ARG A 198 -11.67 4.38 -1.73
N GLN A 199 -12.24 3.76 -0.71
CA GLN A 199 -13.28 2.76 -0.82
C GLN A 199 -14.65 3.42 -0.66
N PHE A 200 -15.60 2.95 -1.46
CA PHE A 200 -16.98 3.41 -1.43
C PHE A 200 -17.94 2.25 -1.70
N ASP A 201 -19.12 2.35 -1.10
CA ASP A 201 -20.28 1.54 -1.47
C ASP A 201 -21.09 2.27 -2.53
N ILE A 202 -21.76 1.55 -3.42
CA ILE A 202 -22.67 2.14 -4.39
C ILE A 202 -24.07 2.09 -3.78
N ALA A 203 -24.65 3.28 -3.60
CA ALA A 203 -25.93 3.43 -2.94
C ALA A 203 -27.05 2.70 -3.69
N ASP A 204 -27.98 2.15 -2.91
CA ASP A 204 -29.32 1.79 -3.33
C ASP A 204 -30.26 2.85 -2.72
N ARG A 205 -30.54 3.93 -3.46
CA ARG A 205 -31.40 5.02 -3.00
C ARG A 205 -32.84 4.81 -3.43
N ASP A 206 -33.05 4.08 -4.52
CA ASP A 206 -34.38 3.84 -5.06
C ASP A 206 -35.11 2.66 -4.37
N GLY A 207 -34.40 1.91 -3.52
CA GLY A 207 -34.93 0.84 -2.67
C GLY A 207 -35.36 -0.38 -3.46
N LYS A 208 -34.85 -0.54 -4.69
CA LYS A 208 -35.01 -1.77 -5.48
C LYS A 208 -33.89 -2.74 -5.09
N ASP A 209 -34.09 -4.03 -5.30
CA ASP A 209 -33.09 -5.06 -4.95
C ASP A 209 -31.78 -4.90 -5.77
N GLY A 210 -30.89 -3.97 -5.38
CA GLY A 210 -29.58 -3.74 -6.01
C GLY A 210 -29.11 -2.27 -5.98
N PRO A 211 -27.82 -2.01 -6.29
CA PRO A 211 -27.28 -0.66 -6.36
C PRO A 211 -27.94 0.17 -7.49
N ASP A 212 -28.01 1.49 -7.29
CA ASP A 212 -28.58 2.45 -8.25
C ASP A 212 -27.79 2.50 -9.58
N LEU A 213 -26.50 2.16 -9.54
CA LEU A 213 -25.64 2.08 -10.73
C LEU A 213 -25.20 0.65 -10.99
N SER A 214 -25.38 0.20 -12.23
CA SER A 214 -24.72 -1.02 -12.71
C SER A 214 -23.26 -0.77 -13.05
N LEU A 215 -22.46 -1.85 -13.13
CA LEU A 215 -21.07 -1.76 -13.61
C LEU A 215 -20.98 -1.18 -15.03
N GLU A 216 -21.95 -1.46 -15.91
CA GLU A 216 -21.95 -0.89 -17.27
C GLU A 216 -22.19 0.62 -17.26
N ASP A 217 -23.07 1.12 -16.39
CA ASP A 217 -23.30 2.56 -16.22
C ASP A 217 -22.02 3.25 -15.71
N ILE A 218 -21.33 2.61 -14.79
CA ILE A 218 -20.03 3.07 -14.25
C ILE A 218 -18.97 3.11 -15.36
N TYR A 219 -18.82 2.03 -16.15
CA TYR A 219 -17.87 2.01 -17.27
C TYR A 219 -18.18 3.10 -18.29
N ALA A 220 -19.46 3.32 -18.61
CA ALA A 220 -19.88 4.39 -19.51
C ALA A 220 -19.53 5.78 -18.95
N TYR A 221 -19.82 6.03 -17.66
CA TYR A 221 -19.52 7.27 -16.95
C TYR A 221 -18.04 7.64 -17.03
N TYR A 222 -17.15 6.69 -16.72
CA TYR A 222 -15.70 6.94 -16.74
C TYR A 222 -15.14 6.99 -18.17
N ARG A 223 -15.68 6.21 -19.11
CA ARG A 223 -15.26 6.27 -20.52
C ARG A 223 -15.60 7.61 -21.16
N GLU A 224 -16.75 8.19 -20.85
CA GLU A 224 -17.13 9.52 -21.35
C GLU A 224 -16.17 10.61 -20.87
N ARG A 225 -15.77 10.56 -19.59
CA ARG A 225 -14.93 11.59 -18.95
C ARG A 225 -13.44 11.42 -19.23
N TYR A 226 -12.94 10.19 -19.16
CA TYR A 226 -11.51 9.90 -19.15
C TYR A 226 -11.06 9.05 -20.35
N GLY A 227 -11.95 8.68 -21.27
CA GLY A 227 -11.62 7.83 -22.41
C GLY A 227 -10.57 8.40 -23.37
N SER A 228 -10.24 9.69 -23.25
CA SER A 228 -9.16 10.36 -23.99
C SER A 228 -7.83 10.46 -23.22
N LYS A 229 -7.80 10.04 -21.94
CA LYS A 229 -6.59 10.02 -21.12
C LYS A 229 -5.62 8.96 -21.63
N THR A 230 -4.34 9.20 -21.35
CA THR A 230 -3.26 8.27 -21.69
C THR A 230 -3.51 6.92 -21.02
N ASP A 231 -3.34 5.85 -21.79
CA ASP A 231 -3.49 4.46 -21.34
C ASP A 231 -4.84 4.14 -20.68
N PHE A 232 -5.90 4.87 -21.04
CA PHE A 232 -7.24 4.55 -20.57
C PHE A 232 -7.67 3.16 -21.03
N ALA A 233 -8.00 2.29 -20.09
CA ALA A 233 -8.44 0.93 -20.34
C ALA A 233 -9.59 0.53 -19.41
N VAL A 234 -10.44 -0.37 -19.91
CA VAL A 234 -11.48 -1.04 -19.14
C VAL A 234 -11.28 -2.54 -19.31
N ASP A 235 -11.09 -3.24 -18.19
CA ASP A 235 -11.09 -4.70 -18.14
C ASP A 235 -12.36 -5.15 -17.42
N GLN A 236 -13.35 -5.63 -18.18
CA GLN A 236 -14.63 -6.05 -17.62
C GLN A 236 -14.55 -7.37 -16.86
N ASP A 237 -13.58 -8.23 -17.20
CA ASP A 237 -13.38 -9.53 -16.54
C ASP A 237 -12.75 -9.32 -15.15
N ALA A 238 -11.74 -8.45 -15.08
CA ALA A 238 -11.12 -8.03 -13.82
C ALA A 238 -11.95 -6.98 -13.07
N ARG A 239 -12.95 -6.38 -13.73
CA ARG A 239 -13.79 -5.27 -13.23
C ARG A 239 -12.97 -4.06 -12.82
N THR A 240 -12.06 -3.65 -13.69
CA THR A 240 -11.16 -2.52 -13.47
C THR A 240 -11.24 -1.48 -14.58
N ILE A 241 -10.98 -0.23 -14.21
CA ILE A 241 -10.73 0.90 -15.12
C ILE A 241 -9.37 1.48 -14.72
N THR A 242 -8.50 1.73 -15.70
CA THR A 242 -7.18 2.32 -15.43
C THR A 242 -6.87 3.44 -16.42
N TRP A 243 -6.06 4.42 -16.01
CA TRP A 243 -5.43 5.41 -16.89
C TRP A 243 -4.26 6.12 -16.19
N MET A 244 -3.49 6.89 -16.95
CA MET A 244 -2.45 7.79 -16.43
C MET A 244 -2.92 9.24 -16.43
N ASP A 245 -2.69 9.95 -15.32
CA ASP A 245 -2.93 11.39 -15.19
C ASP A 245 -1.74 12.09 -14.52
N GLY A 246 -0.87 12.70 -15.33
CA GLY A 246 0.42 13.20 -14.86
C GLY A 246 1.28 12.06 -14.33
N LYS A 247 1.71 12.17 -13.06
CA LYS A 247 2.48 11.14 -12.36
C LYS A 247 1.64 10.04 -11.70
N TYR A 248 0.31 10.20 -11.71
CA TYR A 248 -0.57 9.26 -11.04
C TYR A 248 -1.02 8.16 -11.99
N ASN A 249 -0.85 6.92 -11.54
CA ASN A 249 -1.59 5.77 -12.03
C ASN A 249 -2.94 5.73 -11.32
N VAL A 250 -4.01 5.90 -12.09
CA VAL A 250 -5.38 5.84 -11.57
C VAL A 250 -5.95 4.46 -11.85
N THR A 251 -6.43 3.80 -10.81
CA THR A 251 -7.09 2.50 -10.90
C THR A 251 -8.42 2.54 -10.14
N LEU A 252 -9.51 2.16 -10.79
CA LEU A 252 -10.77 1.85 -10.14
C LEU A 252 -11.03 0.36 -10.25
N ALA A 253 -11.33 -0.30 -9.15
CA ALA A 253 -11.66 -1.72 -9.08
C ALA A 253 -12.99 -1.94 -8.35
N PHE A 254 -13.79 -2.91 -8.80
CA PHE A 254 -15.11 -3.20 -8.21
C PHE A 254 -15.25 -4.65 -7.74
N TYR A 255 -15.71 -4.83 -6.50
CA TYR A 255 -15.86 -6.11 -5.80
C TYR A 255 -17.32 -6.41 -5.47
N GLU A 256 -17.61 -7.59 -4.91
CA GLU A 256 -18.94 -7.95 -4.37
C GLU A 256 -20.09 -7.72 -5.37
N ALA A 257 -19.97 -8.32 -6.55
CA ALA A 257 -20.91 -8.13 -7.67
C ALA A 257 -21.06 -6.69 -8.20
N GLY A 258 -20.14 -5.79 -7.83
CA GLY A 258 -20.14 -4.39 -8.26
C GLY A 258 -20.79 -3.43 -7.28
N ASN A 259 -21.09 -3.87 -6.05
CA ASN A 259 -21.71 -3.01 -5.03
C ASN A 259 -20.69 -2.13 -4.28
N ARG A 260 -19.41 -2.48 -4.36
CA ARG A 260 -18.31 -1.81 -3.65
C ARG A 260 -17.16 -1.56 -4.60
N GLY A 261 -16.65 -0.34 -4.60
CA GLY A 261 -15.52 0.05 -5.42
C GLY A 261 -14.37 0.61 -4.59
N VAL A 262 -13.18 0.50 -5.17
CA VAL A 262 -11.94 1.09 -4.66
C VAL A 262 -11.36 1.95 -5.76
N LEU A 263 -11.16 3.22 -5.45
CA LEU A 263 -10.34 4.14 -6.24
C LEU A 263 -8.95 4.18 -5.63
N GLN A 264 -7.95 3.78 -6.40
CA GLN A 264 -6.54 3.95 -6.09
C GLN A 264 -5.91 5.04 -6.97
N LEU A 265 -5.23 5.97 -6.32
CA LEU A 265 -4.30 6.92 -6.96
C LEU A 265 -2.90 6.58 -6.49
N GLY A 266 -2.13 5.88 -7.31
CA GLY A 266 -0.76 5.49 -7.00
C GLY A 266 0.26 6.33 -7.75
N TRP A 267 1.42 6.58 -7.14
CA TRP A 267 2.55 7.22 -7.82
C TRP A 267 3.87 6.67 -7.27
N ASP A 268 4.89 6.71 -8.10
CA ASP A 268 6.25 6.39 -7.71
C ASP A 268 6.88 7.59 -7.02
N TRP A 269 7.74 7.36 -6.04
CA TRP A 269 8.54 8.40 -5.43
C TRP A 269 9.48 9.01 -6.50
N GLU A 270 9.11 10.18 -7.01
CA GLU A 270 9.94 10.92 -7.97
C GLU A 270 11.21 11.46 -7.27
N GLN A 271 12.38 11.06 -7.77
CA GLN A 271 13.72 11.55 -7.35
C GLN A 271 14.04 12.96 -7.86
#